data_AF-S8DLA3-F1
#
_entry.id   AF-S8DLA3-F1
#
_cell.length_a   1.000
_cell.length_b   1.000
_cell.length_c   1.000
_cell.angle_alpha   90.00
_cell.angle_beta   90.00
_cell.angle_gamma   90.00
#
_symmetry.space_group_name_H-M   'P 1'
#
loop_
_entity.id
_entity.type
_entity.pdbx_description
1 polymer ?
#
loop_
_entity_poly.entity_id
_entity_poly.type
_entity_poly.pdbx_seq_one_letter_code
_entity_poly.pdbx_strand_id
1 'polypeptide(L)'
;EAILLGFQHYLIMLGTTVIIPTALVPQMGGGNVEKAQVIQTLLFVAGLNTLLQSWFGTRLPVVIGGSYTFVAPTISIILSTRWTDPDPESRFKKIIRATQGAFIIASTIQIVLGFSGLWRNIARFLSPISVVPLVALVGFGLYEYAFPGV
;
A
#
# COMPACT_ATOMS: atom_id res chain seq x y z
N GLU A 1 -14.43 -21.45 15.68
CA GLU A 1 -13.18 -20.70 15.95
C GLU A 1 -12.62 -19.99 14.73
N ALA A 2 -12.42 -20.68 13.59
CA ALA A 2 -11.84 -20.09 12.38
C ALA A 2 -12.57 -18.82 11.86
N ILE A 3 -13.90 -18.79 11.89
CA ILE A 3 -14.69 -17.63 11.45
C ILE A 3 -14.44 -16.41 12.35
N LEU A 4 -14.39 -16.60 13.67
CA LEU A 4 -14.13 -15.53 14.64
C LEU A 4 -12.70 -14.99 14.51
N LEU A 5 -11.72 -15.88 14.37
CA LEU A 5 -10.32 -15.50 14.17
C LEU A 5 -10.10 -14.80 12.82
N GLY A 6 -10.80 -15.23 11.77
CA GLY A 6 -10.81 -14.57 10.47
C GLY A 6 -11.41 -13.17 10.55
N PHE A 7 -12.50 -13.00 11.30
CA PHE A 7 -13.10 -11.69 11.56
C PHE A 7 -12.15 -10.77 12.34
N GLN A 8 -11.43 -11.30 13.34
CA GLN A 8 -10.40 -10.54 14.06
C GLN A 8 -9.27 -10.08 13.12
N HIS A 9 -8.77 -10.95 12.24
CA HIS A 9 -7.74 -10.59 11.26
C HIS A 9 -8.24 -9.51 10.29
N TYR A 10 -9.50 -9.60 9.88
CA TYR A 10 -10.15 -8.57 9.08
C TYR A 10 -10.18 -7.22 9.79
N LEU A 11 -10.62 -7.17 11.05
CA LEU A 11 -10.67 -5.92 11.83
C LEU A 11 -9.28 -5.28 12.00
N ILE A 12 -8.24 -6.08 12.19
CA ILE A 12 -6.86 -5.57 12.31
C ILE A 12 -6.38 -4.97 10.98
N MET A 13 -6.69 -5.62 9.85
CA MET A 13 -6.31 -5.16 8.51
C MET A 13 -7.12 -3.93 8.04
N LEU A 14 -8.32 -3.71 8.57
CA LEU A 14 -9.12 -2.53 8.26
C LEU A 14 -8.40 -1.22 8.59
N GLY A 15 -7.67 -1.17 9.71
CA GLY A 15 -6.99 0.06 10.14
C GLY A 15 -6.09 0.61 9.04
N THR A 16 -5.21 -0.23 8.51
CA THR A 16 -4.24 0.20 7.49
C THR A 16 -4.89 0.50 6.15
N THR A 17 -5.88 -0.31 5.77
CA THR A 17 -6.63 -0.17 4.52
C THR A 17 -7.47 1.10 4.46
N VAL A 18 -7.93 1.61 5.60
CA VAL A 18 -8.69 2.87 5.69
C VAL A 18 -7.76 4.09 5.85
N ILE A 19 -6.67 3.96 6.60
CA ILE A 19 -5.74 5.09 6.85
C ILE A 19 -5.10 5.57 5.54
N ILE A 20 -4.62 4.65 4.69
CA ILE A 20 -3.90 5.03 3.46
C ILE A 20 -4.76 5.89 2.52
N PRO A 21 -5.99 5.47 2.12
CA PRO A 21 -6.85 6.30 1.28
C PRO A 21 -7.31 7.58 1.99
N THR A 22 -7.53 7.53 3.30
CA THR A 22 -7.96 8.71 4.07
C THR A 22 -6.88 9.80 4.06
N ALA A 23 -5.60 9.42 4.11
CA ALA A 23 -4.50 10.36 4.01
C ALA A 23 -4.27 10.87 2.57
N LEU A 24 -4.41 10.00 1.57
CA LEU A 24 -3.98 10.28 0.19
C LEU A 24 -5.07 10.88 -0.70
N VAL A 25 -6.31 10.39 -0.63
CA VAL A 25 -7.40 10.77 -1.55
C VAL A 25 -7.74 12.26 -1.48
N PRO A 26 -7.82 12.90 -0.29
CA PRO A 26 -8.06 14.35 -0.21
C PRO A 26 -6.97 15.17 -0.90
N GLN A 27 -5.71 14.75 -0.79
CA GLN A 27 -4.57 15.44 -1.42
C GLN A 27 -4.61 15.33 -2.96
N MET A 28 -5.16 14.23 -3.49
CA MET A 28 -5.39 14.05 -4.92
C MET A 28 -6.51 14.94 -5.48
N GLY A 29 -7.35 15.53 -4.62
CA GLY A 29 -8.58 16.25 -5.00
C GLY A 29 -9.84 15.39 -5.00
N GLY A 30 -9.78 14.17 -4.46
CA GLY A 30 -10.96 13.31 -4.30
C GLY A 30 -11.78 13.68 -3.07
N GLY A 31 -13.10 13.56 -3.19
CA GLY A 31 -14.04 13.77 -2.09
C GLY A 31 -14.34 12.48 -1.31
N ASN A 32 -15.48 12.47 -0.63
CA ASN A 32 -15.91 11.30 0.17
C ASN A 32 -16.30 10.09 -0.70
N VAL A 33 -16.83 10.33 -1.90
CA VAL A 33 -17.24 9.28 -2.83
C VAL A 33 -16.01 8.55 -3.36
N GLU A 34 -15.01 9.28 -3.83
CA GLU A 34 -13.75 8.74 -4.34
C GLU A 34 -13.00 8.00 -3.23
N LYS A 35 -12.99 8.57 -2.02
CA LYS A 35 -12.38 7.92 -0.85
C LYS A 35 -13.04 6.58 -0.56
N ALA A 36 -14.37 6.53 -0.54
CA ALA A 36 -15.11 5.29 -0.30
C ALA A 36 -14.82 4.24 -1.39
N GLN A 37 -14.79 4.65 -2.67
CA GLN A 37 -14.47 3.77 -3.79
C GLN A 37 -13.06 3.17 -3.68
N VAL A 38 -12.07 3.97 -3.29
CA VAL A 38 -10.68 3.48 -3.10
C VAL A 38 -10.59 2.50 -1.93
N ILE A 39 -11.26 2.80 -0.80
CA ILE A 39 -11.31 1.88 0.36
C ILE A 39 -11.95 0.55 -0.02
N GLN A 40 -13.11 0.59 -0.69
CA GLN A 40 -13.81 -0.62 -1.14
C GLN A 40 -12.97 -1.45 -2.11
N THR A 41 -12.30 -0.80 -3.05
CA THR A 41 -11.43 -1.47 -4.02
C THR A 41 -10.24 -2.12 -3.33
N LEU A 42 -9.60 -1.43 -2.38
CA LEU A 42 -8.48 -1.99 -1.62
C LEU A 42 -8.91 -3.19 -0.79
N LEU A 43 -10.05 -3.14 -0.10
CA LEU A 43 -10.57 -4.27 0.68
C LEU A 43 -10.87 -5.47 -0.20
N PHE A 44 -11.51 -5.23 -1.35
CA PHE A 44 -11.85 -6.28 -2.31
C PHE A 44 -10.60 -6.95 -2.88
N VAL A 45 -9.63 -6.15 -3.35
CA VAL A 45 -8.38 -6.64 -3.93
C VAL A 45 -7.49 -7.30 -2.86
N ALA A 46 -7.46 -6.78 -1.63
CA ALA A 46 -6.77 -7.40 -0.50
C ALA A 46 -7.32 -8.81 -0.20
N GLY A 47 -8.64 -8.97 -0.21
CA GLY A 47 -9.30 -10.26 -0.05
C GLY A 47 -8.92 -11.24 -1.16
N LEU A 48 -9.02 -10.81 -2.42
CA LEU A 48 -8.62 -11.63 -3.58
C LEU A 48 -7.15 -12.04 -3.50
N ASN A 49 -6.25 -11.09 -3.21
CA ASN A 49 -4.82 -11.38 -3.10
C ASN A 49 -4.50 -12.33 -1.96
N THR A 50 -5.18 -12.21 -0.81
CA THR A 50 -5.01 -13.11 0.33
C THR A 50 -5.49 -14.53 0.00
N LEU A 51 -6.60 -14.67 -0.74
CA LEU A 51 -7.07 -15.96 -1.26
C LEU A 51 -6.07 -16.56 -2.27
N LEU A 52 -5.55 -15.76 -3.20
CA LEU A 52 -4.53 -16.21 -4.15
C LEU A 52 -3.24 -16.63 -3.43
N GLN A 53 -2.80 -15.88 -2.42
CA GLN A 53 -1.62 -16.18 -1.61
C GLN A 53 -1.75 -17.50 -0.83
N SER A 54 -2.95 -17.77 -0.31
CA SER A 54 -3.22 -18.99 0.46
C SER A 54 -3.47 -20.22 -0.42
N TRP A 55 -4.06 -20.08 -1.61
CA TRP A 55 -4.31 -21.20 -2.52
C TRP A 55 -3.13 -21.51 -3.47
N PHE A 56 -2.61 -20.49 -4.14
CA PHE A 56 -1.61 -20.62 -5.21
C PHE A 56 -0.23 -20.04 -4.87
N GLY A 57 -0.16 -19.14 -3.89
CA GLY A 57 1.10 -18.55 -3.43
C GLY A 57 1.94 -19.52 -2.58
N THR A 58 2.60 -18.98 -1.56
CA THR A 58 3.44 -19.79 -0.66
C THR A 58 2.61 -20.60 0.34
N ARG A 59 1.28 -20.47 0.33
CA ARG A 59 0.32 -21.13 1.25
C ARG A 59 0.57 -20.83 2.73
N LEU A 60 1.34 -19.79 3.00
CA LEU A 60 1.57 -19.29 4.34
C LEU A 60 0.38 -18.44 4.81
N PRO A 61 0.08 -18.42 6.12
CA PRO A 61 -0.97 -17.60 6.69
C PRO A 61 -0.56 -16.12 6.69
N VAL A 62 -0.67 -15.47 5.54
CA VAL A 62 -0.29 -14.06 5.33
C VAL A 62 -1.47 -13.30 4.74
N VAL A 63 -1.88 -12.23 5.41
CA VAL A 63 -2.90 -11.29 4.91
C VAL A 63 -2.23 -10.24 4.04
N ILE A 64 -2.69 -10.08 2.80
CA ILE A 64 -2.18 -9.08 1.86
C ILE A 64 -3.04 -7.83 1.95
N GLY A 65 -2.41 -6.67 2.07
CA GLY A 65 -3.07 -5.36 2.10
C GLY A 65 -2.22 -4.26 1.45
N GLY A 66 -2.68 -3.02 1.54
CA GLY A 66 -1.92 -1.87 1.06
C GLY A 66 -0.61 -1.69 1.85
N SER A 67 0.50 -1.47 1.13
CA SER A 67 1.80 -1.23 1.78
C SER A 67 2.05 0.27 1.98
N TYR A 68 2.40 0.63 3.22
CA TYR A 68 2.79 1.98 3.59
C TYR A 68 4.06 2.48 2.90
N THR A 69 4.94 1.58 2.46
CA THR A 69 6.15 1.96 1.73
C THR A 69 5.83 2.71 0.44
N PHE A 70 4.62 2.53 -0.11
CA PHE A 70 4.17 3.23 -1.31
C PHE A 70 3.48 4.57 -1.02
N VAL A 71 3.26 4.95 0.24
CA VAL A 71 2.65 6.24 0.59
C VAL A 71 3.56 7.39 0.19
N ALA A 72 4.83 7.36 0.60
CA ALA A 72 5.82 8.40 0.25
C ALA A 72 5.97 8.62 -1.28
N PRO A 73 6.18 7.58 -2.12
CA PRO A 73 6.24 7.78 -3.57
C PRO A 73 4.89 8.23 -4.15
N THR A 74 3.75 7.84 -3.57
CA THR A 74 2.44 8.35 -4.01
C THR A 74 2.30 9.84 -3.73
N ILE A 75 2.72 10.32 -2.55
CA ILE A 75 2.76 11.75 -2.22
C ILE A 75 3.67 12.50 -3.20
N SER A 76 4.81 11.93 -3.57
CA SER A 76 5.70 12.52 -4.59
C SER A 76 5.00 12.66 -5.95
N ILE A 77 4.19 11.68 -6.37
CA ILE A 77 3.39 11.76 -7.60
C ILE A 77 2.32 12.85 -7.46
N ILE A 78 1.61 12.92 -6.32
CA ILE A 78 0.56 13.92 -6.05
C ILE A 78 1.12 15.34 -6.14
N LEU A 79 2.26 15.59 -5.50
CA LEU A 79 2.89 16.91 -5.42
C LEU A 79 3.62 17.33 -6.71
N SER A 80 3.71 16.45 -7.70
CA SER A 80 4.37 16.80 -8.96
C SER A 80 3.59 17.90 -9.70
N THR A 81 4.30 18.86 -10.28
CA THR A 81 3.74 20.01 -11.03
C THR A 81 3.05 19.62 -12.34
N ARG A 82 2.90 18.32 -12.62
CA ARG A 82 2.27 17.77 -13.84
C ARG A 82 0.75 17.79 -13.80
N TRP A 83 0.15 17.98 -12.63
CA TRP A 83 -1.28 17.78 -12.39
C TRP A 83 -2.04 19.09 -12.06
N THR A 84 -1.71 20.16 -12.79
CA THR A 84 -2.30 21.50 -12.60
C THR A 84 -3.65 21.61 -13.33
N ASP A 85 -4.62 20.78 -12.95
CA ASP A 85 -5.99 20.86 -13.47
C ASP A 85 -6.89 21.67 -12.52
N PRO A 86 -7.73 22.56 -13.05
CA PRO A 86 -8.67 23.34 -12.24
C PRO A 86 -9.84 22.49 -11.69
N ASP A 87 -10.15 21.35 -12.32
CA ASP A 87 -11.22 20.45 -11.87
C ASP A 87 -10.66 19.33 -10.94
N PRO A 88 -11.09 19.26 -9.67
CA PRO A 88 -10.59 18.28 -8.70
C PRO A 88 -10.84 16.82 -9.09
N GLU A 89 -11.97 16.51 -9.74
CA GLU A 89 -12.32 15.14 -10.10
C GLU A 89 -11.44 14.60 -11.23
N SER A 90 -11.20 15.42 -12.26
CA SER A 90 -10.28 15.09 -13.35
C SER A 90 -8.84 14.94 -12.84
N ARG A 91 -8.42 15.79 -11.89
CA ARG A 91 -7.11 15.69 -11.23
C ARG A 91 -6.96 14.38 -10.47
N PHE A 92 -7.97 14.02 -9.66
CA PHE A 92 -8.01 12.73 -8.96
C PHE A 92 -7.88 11.55 -9.93
N LYS A 93 -8.67 11.54 -11.01
CA LYS A 93 -8.62 10.47 -12.02
C LYS A 93 -7.26 10.36 -12.72
N LYS A 94 -6.58 11.48 -12.99
CA LYS A 94 -5.24 11.46 -13.59
C LYS A 94 -4.19 10.92 -12.61
N ILE A 95 -4.20 11.41 -11.36
CA ILE A 95 -3.24 10.99 -10.33
C ILE A 95 -3.42 9.50 -9.98
N ILE A 96 -4.65 9.02 -9.82
CA ILE A 96 -4.89 7.61 -9.48
C ILE A 96 -4.43 6.68 -10.61
N ARG A 97 -4.65 7.06 -11.87
CA ARG A 97 -4.16 6.32 -13.05
C ARG A 97 -2.64 6.31 -13.11
N ALA A 98 -2.00 7.45 -12.87
CA ALA A 98 -0.53 7.55 -12.84
C ALA A 98 0.07 6.70 -11.71
N THR A 99 -0.52 6.75 -10.53
CA THR A 99 -0.11 5.95 -9.36
C THR A 99 -0.25 4.45 -9.64
N GLN A 100 -1.38 4.02 -10.18
CA GLN A 100 -1.61 2.63 -10.56
C GLN A 100 -0.62 2.14 -11.62
N GLY A 101 -0.37 2.95 -12.66
CA GLY A 101 0.63 2.63 -13.69
C GLY A 101 2.04 2.50 -13.10
N ALA A 102 2.42 3.41 -12.20
CA ALA A 102 3.70 3.35 -11.50
C ALA A 102 3.82 2.07 -10.65
N PHE A 103 2.76 1.68 -9.94
CA PHE A 103 2.74 0.44 -9.15
C PHE A 103 2.86 -0.80 -10.02
N ILE A 104 2.17 -0.86 -11.17
CA ILE A 104 2.28 -1.99 -12.11
C ILE A 104 3.72 -2.16 -12.60
N ILE A 105 4.38 -1.06 -12.99
CA ILE A 105 5.79 -1.09 -13.43
C ILE A 105 6.70 -1.52 -12.28
N ALA A 106 6.55 -0.93 -11.10
CA ALA A 106 7.33 -1.28 -9.92
C ALA A 106 7.19 -2.77 -9.56
N SER A 107 5.96 -3.30 -9.56
CA SER A 107 5.69 -4.72 -9.32
C SER A 107 6.29 -5.62 -10.40
N THR A 108 6.24 -5.22 -11.67
CA THR A 108 6.85 -5.99 -12.77
C THR A 108 8.37 -6.10 -12.58
N ILE A 109 9.03 -4.99 -12.26
CA ILE A 109 10.47 -4.98 -11.96
C ILE A 109 10.77 -5.89 -10.77
N GLN A 110 9.97 -5.80 -9.70
CA GLN A 110 10.18 -6.61 -8.50
C GLN A 110 9.97 -8.11 -8.77
N ILE A 111 9.01 -8.49 -9.62
CA ILE A 111 8.78 -9.87 -10.06
C ILE A 111 10.01 -10.38 -10.84
N VAL A 112 10.52 -9.61 -11.80
CA VAL A 112 11.71 -9.99 -12.60
C VAL A 112 12.95 -10.15 -11.71
N LEU A 113 13.17 -9.22 -10.77
CA LEU A 113 14.27 -9.31 -9.81
C LEU A 113 14.11 -10.48 -8.83
N GLY A 114 12.87 -10.81 -8.46
CA GLY A 114 12.54 -11.97 -7.63
C GLY A 114 12.85 -13.29 -8.33
N PHE A 115 12.38 -13.45 -9.57
CA PHE A 115 12.59 -14.68 -10.36
C PHE A 115 14.04 -14.85 -10.85
N SER A 116 14.79 -13.77 -11.05
CA SER A 116 16.20 -13.85 -11.46
C SER A 116 17.14 -14.36 -10.35
N GLY A 117 16.65 -14.51 -9.10
CA GLY A 117 17.45 -14.96 -7.96
C GLY A 117 18.42 -13.90 -7.43
N LEU A 118 18.52 -12.73 -8.06
CA LEU A 118 19.33 -11.60 -7.60
C LEU A 118 18.94 -11.16 -6.19
N TRP A 119 17.65 -11.23 -5.85
CA TRP A 119 17.14 -10.92 -4.52
C TRP A 119 17.82 -11.75 -3.42
N ARG A 120 18.17 -13.01 -3.71
CA ARG A 120 18.87 -13.89 -2.75
C ARG A 120 20.28 -13.40 -2.44
N ASN A 121 20.98 -12.81 -3.41
CA ASN A 121 22.31 -12.25 -3.17
C ASN A 121 22.23 -10.96 -2.35
N ILE A 122 21.25 -10.09 -2.65
CA ILE A 122 21.03 -8.83 -1.92
C ILE A 122 20.64 -9.12 -0.47
N ALA A 123 19.73 -10.06 -0.24
CA ALA A 123 19.24 -10.41 1.10
C ALA A 123 20.35 -10.93 2.03
N ARG A 124 21.47 -11.46 1.51
CA ARG A 124 22.62 -11.86 2.34
C ARG A 124 23.32 -10.69 3.02
N PHE A 125 23.20 -9.49 2.46
CA PHE A 125 23.76 -8.28 3.07
C PHE A 125 22.82 -7.64 4.11
N LEU A 126 21.56 -8.09 4.17
CA LEU A 126 20.58 -7.62 5.13
C LEU A 126 20.71 -8.41 6.44
N SER A 127 21.62 -7.97 7.30
CA SER A 127 21.72 -8.51 8.65
C SER A 127 20.57 -7.98 9.54
N PRO A 128 20.13 -8.72 10.58
CA PRO A 128 19.12 -8.24 11.53
C PRO A 128 19.47 -6.87 12.14
N ILE A 129 20.76 -6.59 12.33
CA ILE A 129 21.27 -5.32 12.88
C ILE A 129 20.96 -4.14 11.95
N SER A 130 20.88 -4.38 10.63
CA SER A 130 20.54 -3.35 9.65
C SER A 130 19.02 -3.28 9.37
N VAL A 131 18.34 -4.43 9.39
CA VAL A 131 16.90 -4.50 9.08
C VAL A 131 16.04 -3.93 10.20
N VAL A 132 16.39 -4.19 11.46
CA VAL A 132 15.59 -3.72 12.60
C VAL A 132 15.50 -2.19 12.65
N PRO A 133 16.60 -1.41 12.58
CA PRO A 133 16.52 0.05 12.53
C PRO A 133 15.78 0.55 11.30
N LEU A 134 15.96 -0.09 10.13
CA LEU A 134 15.27 0.30 8.91
C LEU A 134 13.74 0.16 9.06
N VAL A 135 13.26 -0.98 9.54
CA VAL A 135 11.83 -1.23 9.76
C VAL A 135 11.29 -0.32 10.86
N ALA A 136 12.06 -0.10 11.94
CA ALA A 136 11.67 0.80 13.02
C ALA A 136 11.53 2.25 12.53
N LEU A 137 12.47 2.76 11.74
CA LEU A 137 12.39 4.11 11.16
C LEU A 137 11.20 4.28 10.21
N VAL A 138 10.93 3.26 9.38
CA VAL A 138 9.73 3.26 8.54
C VAL A 138 8.47 3.26 9.41
N GLY A 139 8.43 2.47 10.49
CA GLY A 139 7.32 2.46 11.44
C GLY A 139 7.14 3.79 12.18
N PHE A 140 8.21 4.41 12.66
CA PHE A 140 8.16 5.69 13.38
C PHE A 140 7.76 6.85 12.47
N GLY A 141 8.26 6.90 11.22
CA GLY A 141 7.81 7.91 10.26
C GLY A 141 6.32 7.84 9.95
N LEU A 142 5.67 6.70 10.23
CA LEU A 142 4.23 6.51 10.07
C LEU A 142 3.42 6.92 11.32
N TYR A 143 4.05 7.01 12.49
CA TYR A 143 3.37 7.39 13.73
C TYR A 143 2.75 8.79 13.61
N GLU A 144 3.46 9.74 12.99
CA GLU A 144 2.99 11.11 12.77
C GLU A 144 1.73 11.17 11.88
N TYR A 145 1.62 10.29 10.88
CA TYR A 145 0.44 10.22 10.01
C TYR A 145 -0.76 9.53 10.67
N ALA A 146 -0.52 8.59 11.57
CA ALA A 146 -1.56 7.89 12.31
C ALA A 146 -2.13 8.75 13.45
N PHE A 147 -1.29 9.59 14.07
CA PHE A 147 -1.65 10.43 15.21
C PHE A 147 -1.24 11.90 14.98
N PRO A 148 -1.91 12.64 14.07
CA PRO A 148 -1.55 14.02 13.75
C PRO A 148 -1.85 15.05 14.86
N GLY A 149 -2.34 14.60 16.03
CA GLY A 149 -2.78 15.45 17.14
C GLY A 149 -2.04 15.21 18.46
N VAL A 150 -0.90 14.52 18.44
CA VAL A 150 0.01 14.29 19.57
C VAL A 150 1.38 14.81 19.19
#